data_AF-A0A2N0XDD9-F1
#
_entry.id   AF-A0A2N0XDD9-F1
#
_cell.length_a   1.000
_cell.length_b   1.000
_cell.length_c   1.000
_cell.angle_alpha   90.00
_cell.angle_beta   90.00
_cell.angle_gamma   90.00
#
_symmetry.space_group_name_H-M   'P 1'
#
loop_
_entity.id
_entity.type
_entity.pdbx_description
1 polymer ?
#
loop_
_entity_poly.entity_id
_entity_poly.type
_entity_poly.pdbx_seq_one_letter_code
_entity_poly.pdbx_strand_id
1 'polypeptide(L)'
;MKTSVKKNPLTRDKLWLKEPEIHDFPAAQDYLELLYEPDKAQKIVEKLKKAPTITKKSKDILRASKLALLPETNIHVKENLKKVEKNKKLSPILLVRGQNELIIADGYHRLCCSYYLTEDLEVPCRLI
;
A
#
# COMPACT_ATOMS: atom_id res chain seq x y z
N MET A 1 25.60 1.05 30.10
CA MET A 1 25.48 2.16 29.11
C MET A 1 24.50 1.73 28.02
N LYS A 2 23.31 2.33 27.96
CA LYS A 2 22.38 2.12 26.84
C LYS A 2 22.85 3.04 25.70
N THR A 3 23.47 2.47 24.68
CA THR A 3 23.81 3.20 23.46
C THR A 3 22.50 3.58 22.77
N SER A 4 22.12 4.85 22.90
CA SER A 4 21.04 5.44 22.12
C SER A 4 21.50 5.55 20.67
N VAL A 5 21.31 4.46 19.91
CA VAL A 5 21.41 4.49 18.44
C VAL A 5 20.37 5.50 17.98
N LYS A 6 20.82 6.67 17.51
CA LYS A 6 19.95 7.66 16.88
C LYS A 6 19.26 6.97 15.69
N LYS A 7 17.99 6.57 15.86
CA LYS A 7 17.17 6.08 14.76
C LYS A 7 17.07 7.21 13.75
N ASN A 8 17.68 7.02 12.58
CA ASN A 8 17.46 7.92 11.45
C ASN A 8 15.95 8.03 11.20
N PRO A 9 15.42 9.24 10.93
CA PRO A 9 14.00 9.38 10.66
C PRO A 9 13.60 8.52 9.47
N LEU A 10 12.55 7.72 9.65
CA LEU A 10 11.91 6.95 8.59
C LEU A 10 11.26 7.94 7.63
N THR A 11 11.77 8.01 6.41
CA THR A 11 11.22 8.85 5.35
C THR A 11 10.63 7.98 4.25
N ARG A 12 9.63 8.50 3.54
CA ARG A 12 8.98 7.84 2.39
C ARG A 12 9.99 7.25 1.41
N ASP A 13 11.01 8.03 1.03
CA ASP A 13 12.02 7.63 0.04
C ASP A 13 12.89 6.43 0.45
N LYS A 14 12.97 6.14 1.75
CA LYS A 14 13.66 4.94 2.26
C LYS A 14 12.73 3.73 2.32
N LEU A 15 11.44 3.96 2.53
CA LEU A 15 10.43 2.94 2.72
C LEU A 15 9.88 2.38 1.40
N TRP A 16 9.72 3.21 0.37
CA TRP A 16 8.95 2.85 -0.81
C TRP A 16 9.77 2.88 -2.11
N LEU A 17 9.38 2.02 -3.06
CA LEU A 17 9.72 2.15 -4.46
C LEU A 17 9.00 3.37 -5.05
N LYS A 18 9.52 3.87 -6.18
CA LYS A 18 8.91 5.02 -6.88
C LYS A 18 7.65 4.62 -7.65
N GLU A 19 7.62 3.41 -8.18
CA GLU A 19 6.53 2.88 -9.02
C GLU A 19 6.11 1.48 -8.53
N PRO A 20 4.84 1.09 -8.74
CA PRO A 20 4.38 -0.27 -8.47
C PRO A 20 5.19 -1.30 -9.27
N GLU A 21 5.32 -2.50 -8.73
CA GLU A 21 5.96 -3.63 -9.41
C GLU A 21 4.98 -4.25 -10.42
N ILE A 22 5.52 -4.87 -11.47
CA ILE A 22 4.69 -5.45 -12.56
C ILE A 22 3.69 -6.49 -12.03
N HIS A 23 4.07 -7.23 -10.99
CA HIS A 23 3.24 -8.28 -10.39
C HIS A 23 2.10 -7.73 -9.51
N ASP A 24 2.13 -6.46 -9.10
CA ASP A 24 1.04 -5.86 -8.32
C ASP A 24 -0.24 -5.71 -9.18
N PHE A 25 -0.10 -5.51 -10.50
CA PHE A 25 -1.25 -5.32 -11.39
C PHE A 25 -2.08 -6.59 -11.62
N PRO A 26 -1.50 -7.77 -11.89
CA PRO A 26 -2.25 -9.03 -11.90
C PRO A 26 -2.90 -9.34 -10.54
N ALA A 27 -2.22 -9.10 -9.41
CA ALA A 27 -2.79 -9.30 -8.08
C ALA A 27 -4.00 -8.37 -7.84
N ALA A 28 -3.90 -7.11 -8.27
CA ALA A 28 -5.02 -6.18 -8.24
C ALA A 28 -6.18 -6.63 -9.13
N GLN A 29 -5.90 -7.18 -10.32
CA GLN A 29 -6.94 -7.68 -11.21
C GLN A 29 -7.71 -8.82 -10.56
N ASP A 30 -7.01 -9.84 -10.05
CA ASP A 30 -7.60 -11.02 -9.40
C ASP A 30 -8.56 -10.61 -8.26
N TYR A 31 -8.14 -9.67 -7.42
CA TYR A 31 -9.02 -9.12 -6.39
C TYR A 31 -10.20 -8.31 -6.95
N LEU A 32 -9.99 -7.47 -7.97
CA LEU A 32 -11.04 -6.66 -8.57
C LEU A 32 -12.10 -7.50 -9.30
N GLU A 33 -11.75 -8.69 -9.80
CA GLU A 33 -12.69 -9.66 -10.39
C GLU A 33 -13.69 -10.22 -9.37
N LEU A 34 -13.39 -10.12 -8.07
CA LEU A 34 -14.37 -10.42 -7.01
C LEU A 34 -15.47 -9.37 -6.88
N LEU A 35 -15.21 -8.15 -7.38
CA LEU A 35 -16.09 -6.98 -7.22
C LEU A 35 -16.75 -6.56 -8.53
N TYR A 36 -16.17 -6.93 -9.66
CA TYR A 36 -16.55 -6.50 -10.99
C TYR A 36 -16.41 -7.65 -11.99
N GLU A 37 -17.23 -7.63 -13.04
CA GLU A 37 -17.05 -8.54 -14.18
C GLU A 37 -15.60 -8.46 -14.75
N PRO A 38 -15.03 -9.57 -15.25
CA PRO A 38 -13.64 -9.64 -15.69
C PRO A 38 -13.20 -8.51 -16.65
N ASP A 39 -14.01 -8.21 -17.66
CA ASP A 39 -13.75 -7.13 -18.62
C ASP A 39 -13.63 -5.75 -17.95
N LYS A 40 -14.42 -5.52 -16.90
CA LYS A 40 -14.40 -4.27 -16.14
C LYS A 40 -13.18 -4.22 -15.22
N ALA A 41 -12.85 -5.32 -14.55
CA ALA A 41 -11.64 -5.43 -13.71
C ALA A 41 -10.37 -5.17 -14.53
N GLN A 42 -10.26 -5.79 -15.71
CA GLN A 42 -9.15 -5.58 -16.63
C GLN A 42 -9.04 -4.11 -17.06
N LYS A 43 -10.16 -3.47 -17.44
CA LYS A 43 -10.17 -2.04 -17.80
C LYS A 43 -9.73 -1.12 -16.65
N ILE A 44 -10.09 -1.46 -15.42
CA ILE A 44 -9.65 -0.73 -14.21
C ILE A 44 -8.13 -0.87 -14.05
N VAL A 45 -7.59 -2.08 -14.17
CA VAL A 45 -6.15 -2.32 -14.06
C VAL A 45 -5.34 -1.63 -15.16
N GLU A 46 -5.84 -1.62 -16.39
CA GLU A 46 -5.19 -0.86 -17.48
C GLU A 46 -5.17 0.65 -17.23
N LYS A 47 -6.17 1.21 -16.53
CA LYS A 47 -6.13 2.60 -16.07
C LYS A 47 -5.11 2.77 -14.95
N LEU A 48 -5.04 1.86 -13.98
CA LEU A 48 -4.02 1.88 -12.91
C LEU A 48 -2.59 1.82 -13.48
N LYS A 49 -2.34 1.03 -14.53
CA LYS A 49 -1.02 0.97 -15.21
C LYS A 49 -0.58 2.30 -15.82
N LYS A 50 -1.53 3.18 -16.17
CA LYS A 50 -1.26 4.49 -16.79
C LYS A 50 -1.34 5.65 -15.82
N ALA A 51 -1.98 5.46 -14.66
CA ALA A 51 -2.12 6.50 -13.65
C ALA A 51 -0.75 6.92 -13.09
N PRO A 52 -0.51 8.23 -12.85
CA PRO A 52 0.70 8.67 -12.20
C PRO A 52 0.74 8.21 -10.74
N THR A 53 1.94 7.96 -10.23
CA THR A 53 2.12 7.70 -8.80
C THR A 53 2.03 9.01 -8.02
N ILE A 54 1.09 9.08 -7.09
CA ILE A 54 0.88 10.21 -6.16
C ILE A 54 1.14 9.75 -4.72
N THR A 55 1.13 10.68 -3.75
CA THR A 55 1.25 10.35 -2.33
C THR A 55 -0.01 10.70 -1.55
N LYS A 56 -0.35 9.85 -0.57
CA LYS A 56 -1.40 10.08 0.44
C LYS A 56 -0.96 9.55 1.80
N LYS A 57 -1.53 10.05 2.89
CA LYS A 57 -1.19 9.58 4.24
C LYS A 57 -1.81 8.22 4.53
N SER A 58 -1.10 7.39 5.30
CA SER A 58 -1.53 6.04 5.69
C SER A 58 -2.90 6.05 6.37
N LYS A 59 -3.11 6.95 7.35
CA LYS A 59 -4.39 7.08 8.06
C LYS A 59 -5.56 7.47 7.19
N ASP A 60 -5.34 8.33 6.20
CA ASP A 60 -6.41 8.79 5.33
C ASP A 60 -6.82 7.71 4.32
N ILE A 61 -5.86 6.94 3.80
CA ILE A 61 -6.16 5.78 2.95
C ILE A 61 -6.97 4.74 3.73
N LEU A 62 -6.53 4.38 4.94
CA LEU A 62 -7.22 3.39 5.77
C LEU A 62 -8.64 3.85 6.15
N ARG A 63 -8.79 5.11 6.55
CA ARG A 63 -10.08 5.70 6.88
C ARG A 63 -11.02 5.75 5.68
N ALA A 64 -10.51 6.06 4.49
CA ALA A 64 -11.30 6.09 3.25
C ALA A 64 -11.70 4.69 2.76
N SER A 65 -10.90 3.66 3.02
CA SER A 65 -11.22 2.28 2.63
C SER A 65 -12.19 1.58 3.55
N LYS A 66 -12.39 2.10 4.77
CA LYS A 66 -13.21 1.49 5.83
C LYS A 66 -12.76 0.08 6.24
N LEU A 67 -11.56 -0.33 5.84
CA LEU A 67 -10.97 -1.58 6.30
C LEU A 67 -10.41 -1.42 7.71
N ALA A 68 -10.40 -2.51 8.46
CA ALA A 68 -9.74 -2.53 9.76
C ALA A 68 -8.21 -2.40 9.59
N LEU A 69 -7.51 -1.91 10.60
CA LEU A 69 -6.06 -2.08 10.63
C LEU A 69 -5.75 -3.55 10.96
N LEU A 70 -5.06 -4.27 10.07
CA LEU A 70 -4.61 -5.63 10.40
C LEU A 70 -3.65 -5.60 11.60
N PRO A 71 -3.68 -6.60 12.50
CA PRO A 71 -2.74 -6.66 13.62
C PRO A 71 -1.28 -6.70 13.16
N GLU A 72 -0.38 -6.10 13.95
CA GLU A 72 1.07 -6.16 13.70
C GLU A 72 1.61 -7.61 13.68
N THR A 73 0.91 -8.53 14.35
CA THR A 73 1.22 -9.97 14.41
C THR A 73 0.80 -10.74 13.15
N ASN A 74 0.01 -10.14 12.24
CA ASN A 74 -0.31 -10.75 10.96
C ASN A 74 0.98 -11.06 10.19
N ILE A 75 1.09 -12.27 9.65
CA ILE A 75 2.33 -12.78 9.03
C ILE A 75 2.86 -11.85 7.94
N HIS A 76 1.99 -11.34 7.07
CA HIS A 76 2.38 -10.48 5.96
C HIS A 76 2.69 -9.04 6.41
N VAL A 77 2.02 -8.53 7.43
CA VAL A 77 2.38 -7.23 8.04
C VAL A 77 3.78 -7.33 8.66
N LYS A 78 4.02 -8.37 9.46
CA LYS A 78 5.31 -8.65 10.09
C LYS A 78 6.44 -8.85 9.07
N GLU A 79 6.17 -9.52 7.97
CA GLU A 79 7.13 -9.68 6.88
C GLU A 79 7.47 -8.34 6.21
N ASN A 80 6.47 -7.48 5.97
CA ASN A 80 6.73 -6.14 5.44
C ASN A 80 7.55 -5.31 6.43
N LEU A 81 7.25 -5.32 7.72
CA LEU A 81 8.06 -4.65 8.75
C LEU A 81 9.53 -5.15 8.73
N LYS A 82 9.74 -6.46 8.65
CA LYS A 82 11.09 -7.04 8.50
C LYS A 82 11.80 -6.59 7.22
N LYS A 83 11.07 -6.40 6.11
CA LYS A 83 11.65 -5.85 4.87
C LYS A 83 12.14 -4.43 5.12
N VAL A 84 11.34 -3.59 5.78
CA VAL A 84 11.70 -2.20 6.13
C VAL A 84 12.92 -2.15 7.04
N GLU A 85 12.98 -2.98 8.08
CA GLU A 85 14.15 -3.08 8.97
C GLU A 85 15.45 -3.44 8.21
N LYS A 86 15.32 -4.23 7.14
CA LYS A 86 16.42 -4.61 6.25
C LYS A 86 16.68 -3.59 5.13
N ASN A 87 16.11 -2.39 5.21
CA ASN A 87 16.16 -1.33 4.19
C ASN A 87 15.68 -1.80 2.80
N LYS A 88 14.81 -2.81 2.76
CA LYS A 88 14.14 -3.24 1.53
C LYS A 88 12.88 -2.42 1.35
N LYS A 89 12.74 -1.84 0.16
CA LYS A 89 11.60 -1.00 -0.19
C LYS A 89 10.36 -1.83 -0.44
N LEU A 90 9.22 -1.25 -0.07
CA LEU A 90 7.89 -1.76 -0.36
C LEU A 90 7.39 -1.17 -1.68
N SER A 91 6.63 -1.96 -2.43
CA SER A 91 5.96 -1.46 -3.63
C SER A 91 4.81 -0.49 -3.28
N PRO A 92 4.62 0.62 -4.02
CA PRO A 92 3.42 1.44 -3.97
C PRO A 92 2.11 0.62 -3.99
N ILE A 93 1.04 1.21 -3.49
CA ILE A 93 -0.27 0.53 -3.42
C ILE A 93 -1.19 0.94 -4.57
N LEU A 94 -2.14 0.08 -4.92
CA LEU A 94 -3.08 0.32 -6.02
C LEU A 94 -4.48 0.58 -5.46
N LEU A 95 -5.06 1.72 -5.82
CA LEU A 95 -6.29 2.24 -5.24
C LEU A 95 -7.32 2.55 -6.32
N VAL A 96 -8.58 2.20 -6.06
CA VAL A 96 -9.70 2.48 -6.96
C VAL A 96 -10.79 3.19 -6.15
N ARG A 97 -11.31 4.32 -6.66
CA ARG A 97 -12.52 4.91 -6.09
C ARG A 97 -13.71 4.00 -6.37
N GLY A 98 -14.16 3.29 -5.35
CA GLY A 98 -15.41 2.53 -5.38
C GLY A 98 -16.62 3.45 -5.25
N GLN A 99 -17.81 2.85 -5.25
CA GLN A 99 -19.06 3.61 -5.14
C GLN A 99 -19.23 4.25 -3.76
N ASN A 100 -18.87 3.54 -2.69
CA ASN A 100 -19.10 3.95 -1.30
C ASN A 100 -17.82 4.09 -0.46
N GLU A 101 -16.74 3.44 -0.87
CA GLU A 101 -15.44 3.45 -0.20
C GLU A 101 -14.28 3.34 -1.19
N LEU A 102 -13.09 3.65 -0.70
CA LEU A 102 -11.86 3.44 -1.42
C LEU A 102 -11.50 1.95 -1.44
N ILE A 103 -11.38 1.36 -2.62
CA ILE A 103 -10.95 -0.02 -2.79
C ILE A 103 -9.43 -0.04 -2.82
N ILE A 104 -8.82 -0.82 -1.94
CA ILE A 104 -7.39 -1.15 -2.01
C ILE A 104 -7.28 -2.40 -2.89
N ALA A 105 -6.99 -2.20 -4.17
CA ALA A 105 -6.91 -3.30 -5.13
C ALA A 105 -5.68 -4.17 -4.90
N ASP A 106 -4.57 -3.56 -4.49
CA ASP A 106 -3.39 -4.28 -4.01
C ASP A 106 -2.62 -3.43 -2.98
N GLY A 107 -1.94 -4.10 -2.04
CA GLY A 107 -1.07 -3.46 -1.06
C GLY A 107 -1.67 -3.19 0.32
N TYR A 108 -2.79 -3.82 0.69
CA TYR A 108 -3.44 -3.65 2.00
C TYR A 108 -2.51 -3.97 3.20
N HIS A 109 -1.74 -5.06 3.13
CA HIS A 109 -0.75 -5.40 4.16
C HIS A 109 0.41 -4.38 4.22
N ARG A 110 0.79 -3.80 3.07
CA ARG A 110 1.83 -2.77 2.99
C ARG A 110 1.34 -1.46 3.62
N LEU A 111 0.07 -1.10 3.39
CA LEU A 111 -0.58 0.02 4.08
C LEU A 111 -0.60 -0.18 5.60
N CYS A 112 -1.02 -1.36 6.07
CA CYS A 112 -1.03 -1.66 7.51
C CYS A 112 0.37 -1.56 8.12
N CYS A 113 1.39 -2.12 7.44
CA CYS A 113 2.80 -1.97 7.81
C CYS A 113 3.20 -0.50 7.92
N SER A 114 2.84 0.34 6.95
CA SER A 114 3.13 1.78 6.98
C SER A 114 2.49 2.48 8.18
N TYR A 115 1.23 2.15 8.47
CA TYR A 115 0.48 2.72 9.59
C TYR A 115 1.17 2.44 10.94
N TYR A 116 1.69 1.23 11.16
CA TYR A 116 2.43 0.90 12.39
C TYR A 116 3.78 1.61 12.53
N LEU A 117 4.43 1.97 11.41
CA LEU A 117 5.64 2.79 11.46
C LEU A 117 5.31 4.23 11.86
N THR A 118 4.27 4.79 11.26
CA THR A 118 3.53 5.96 11.74
C THR A 118 2.32 6.20 10.85
N GLU A 119 1.20 6.58 11.44
CA GLU A 119 -0.04 6.84 10.72
C GLU A 119 0.04 8.03 9.73
N ASP A 120 1.01 8.92 9.93
CA ASP A 120 1.26 10.12 9.11
C ASP A 120 2.24 9.86 7.94
N LEU A 121 2.80 8.65 7.82
CA LEU A 121 3.68 8.33 6.69
C LEU A 121 2.93 8.46 5.37
N GLU A 122 3.60 9.12 4.43
CA GLU A 122 3.17 9.17 3.04
C GLU A 122 3.39 7.82 2.36
N VAL A 123 2.33 7.33 1.73
CA VAL A 123 2.29 6.12 0.92
C VAL A 123 2.18 6.53 -0.54
N PRO A 124 3.13 6.14 -1.40
CA PRO A 124 2.95 6.26 -2.84
C PRO A 124 1.86 5.29 -3.29
N CYS A 125 0.97 5.78 -4.15
CA CYS A 125 -0.13 5.01 -4.67
C CYS A 125 -0.49 5.44 -6.08
N ARG A 126 -1.06 4.52 -6.85
CA ARG A 126 -1.80 4.86 -8.07
C ARG A 126 -3.29 4.80 -7.77
N LEU A 127 -3.98 5.89 -8.07
CA LEU A 127 -5.38 6.10 -7.74
C LEU A 127 -6.15 6.47 -8.99
N ILE A 128 -7.20 5.72 -9.29
CA ILE A 128 -8.19 6.05 -10.33
C ILE A 128 -9.56 6.31 -9.70
#